data_AF-A0A3P9C822-F1
#
_entry.id   AF-A0A3P9C822-F1
#
_cell.length_a   1.000
_cell.length_b   1.000
_cell.length_c   1.000
_cell.angle_alpha   90.00
_cell.angle_beta   90.00
_cell.angle_gamma   90.00
#
_symmetry.space_group_name_H-M   'P 1'
#
loop_
_entity.id
_entity.type
_entity.pdbx_description
1 polymer ?
#
loop_
_entity_poly.entity_id
_entity_poly.type
_entity_poly.pdbx_seq_one_letter_code
_entity_poly.pdbx_strand_id
1 'polypeptide(L)'
;MANPLQKLVSEKKDMVETVMEVFEQGAEVVASIAGDLFPVFSIAAPIVKLALDNVESKEAAFMKEQFQKVRDRLDVVSEELQRINEEIKKSGVDSTYFPVEENITNQFRKYMDILNAKPKFREVKKKLFLEHFAKTGGDKNINTLYNVVMGESFSGEPLLEIILNYEEKNRRVMEDFCARLKKLFCIALIALLGHAALKGYDEEDDLLKEWGEKMKAVQGKMNAVIEDCIVSFPKQAEEDSRRLVRDQQDLTNQQLADAMVEKLKKKYDWVGWSVRIFKSPSGLFVNKRDFQCATGKNRFQVPSSDEKLNVWVSYSSSPEPVDKSHIQQLIQSQKKLTVVGVAEFLFEKLPGDCVVHTIKSTKDLACSWSFEDELHYWEEHKNFYVCVHSA
;
A
#
# COMPACT_ATOMS: atom_id res chain seq x y z
N MET A 1 35.97 -23.56 -20.99
CA MET A 1 34.56 -23.79 -20.63
C MET A 1 34.26 -22.97 -19.40
N ALA A 2 33.17 -22.21 -19.36
CA ALA A 2 32.82 -21.38 -18.20
C ALA A 2 32.51 -22.28 -16.99
N ASN A 3 32.85 -21.82 -15.79
CA ASN A 3 32.52 -22.51 -14.55
C ASN A 3 30.98 -22.70 -14.47
N PRO A 4 30.44 -23.88 -14.12
CA PRO A 4 28.99 -24.10 -14.01
C PRO A 4 28.26 -23.05 -13.17
N LEU A 5 28.90 -22.54 -12.10
CA LEU A 5 28.36 -21.46 -11.28
C LEU A 5 28.31 -20.11 -12.02
N GLN A 6 29.30 -19.81 -12.86
CA GLN A 6 29.26 -18.60 -13.71
C GLN A 6 28.12 -18.67 -14.71
N LYS A 7 27.86 -19.87 -15.28
CA LYS A 7 26.73 -20.08 -16.20
C LYS A 7 25.39 -19.83 -15.51
N LEU A 8 25.21 -20.39 -14.31
CA LEU A 8 23.99 -20.20 -13.52
C LEU A 8 23.76 -18.73 -13.16
N VAL A 9 24.82 -18.02 -12.73
CA VAL A 9 24.74 -16.58 -12.42
C VAL A 9 24.38 -15.77 -13.67
N SER A 10 24.96 -16.11 -14.82
CA SER A 10 24.63 -15.46 -16.09
C SER A 10 23.18 -15.70 -16.51
N GLU A 11 22.67 -16.93 -16.37
CA GLU A 11 21.29 -17.30 -16.73
C GLU A 11 20.24 -16.57 -15.86
N LYS A 12 20.62 -16.15 -14.64
CA LYS A 12 19.71 -15.45 -13.70
C LYS A 12 19.84 -13.93 -13.71
N LYS A 13 20.80 -13.37 -14.47
CA LYS A 13 21.14 -11.93 -14.46
C LYS A 13 19.93 -11.02 -14.66
N ASP A 14 19.22 -11.18 -15.78
CA ASP A 14 18.14 -10.27 -16.17
C ASP A 14 16.96 -10.33 -15.17
N MET A 15 16.69 -11.51 -14.62
CA MET A 15 15.66 -11.68 -13.59
C MET A 15 16.05 -10.99 -12.28
N VAL A 16 17.31 -11.13 -11.85
CA VAL A 16 17.80 -10.46 -10.64
C VAL A 16 17.81 -8.95 -10.82
N GLU A 17 18.24 -8.45 -11.98
CA GLU A 17 18.20 -7.02 -12.32
C GLU A 17 16.79 -6.46 -12.20
N THR A 18 15.80 -7.15 -12.81
CA THR A 18 14.40 -6.75 -12.73
C THR A 18 13.89 -6.67 -11.29
N VAL A 19 14.17 -7.69 -10.46
CA VAL A 19 13.73 -7.68 -9.05
C VAL A 19 14.45 -6.60 -8.25
N MET A 20 15.72 -6.30 -8.56
CA MET A 20 16.51 -5.29 -7.86
C MET A 20 16.09 -3.88 -8.22
N GLU A 21 15.81 -3.59 -9.50
CA GLU A 21 15.25 -2.32 -9.95
C GLU A 21 13.93 -2.01 -9.25
N VAL A 22 13.08 -3.02 -9.06
CA VAL A 22 11.85 -2.91 -8.30
C VAL A 22 12.12 -2.50 -6.85
N PHE A 23 13.09 -3.12 -6.19
CA PHE A 23 13.46 -2.77 -4.82
C PHE A 23 14.01 -1.34 -4.69
N GLU A 24 14.48 -0.78 -5.80
CA GLU A 24 14.90 0.62 -5.90
C GLU A 24 13.74 1.61 -6.07
N GLN A 25 12.54 1.14 -6.46
CA GLN A 25 11.33 1.94 -6.66
C GLN A 25 10.52 2.16 -5.36
N GLY A 26 9.41 2.89 -5.46
CA GLY A 26 8.56 3.22 -4.31
C GLY A 26 7.83 2.01 -3.71
N ALA A 27 7.40 2.15 -2.45
CA ALA A 27 6.75 1.10 -1.67
C ALA A 27 5.54 0.42 -2.37
N GLU A 28 4.69 1.20 -3.05
CA GLU A 28 3.54 0.69 -3.80
C GLU A 28 3.94 -0.33 -4.86
N VAL A 29 4.98 -0.03 -5.62
CA VAL A 29 5.46 -0.90 -6.68
C VAL A 29 6.06 -2.17 -6.07
N VAL A 30 6.86 -2.04 -5.02
CA VAL A 30 7.44 -3.19 -4.31
C VAL A 30 6.36 -4.10 -3.72
N ALA A 31 5.31 -3.52 -3.13
CA ALA A 31 4.23 -4.27 -2.48
C ALA A 31 3.36 -5.03 -3.49
N SER A 32 2.96 -4.36 -4.57
CA SER A 32 2.07 -4.91 -5.61
C SER A 32 2.72 -5.95 -6.52
N ILE A 33 4.04 -6.02 -6.53
CA ILE A 33 4.74 -6.98 -7.38
C ILE A 33 4.54 -8.42 -6.89
N ALA A 34 3.92 -9.21 -7.76
CA ALA A 34 3.80 -10.66 -7.66
C ALA A 34 5.12 -11.39 -8.02
N GLY A 35 6.15 -10.63 -8.37
CA GLY A 35 7.46 -11.13 -8.77
C GLY A 35 8.08 -11.98 -7.67
N ASP A 36 8.34 -13.23 -8.01
CA ASP A 36 8.99 -14.18 -7.12
C ASP A 36 10.38 -13.65 -6.74
N LEU A 37 10.69 -13.55 -5.45
CA LEU A 37 12.04 -13.20 -4.98
C LEU A 37 13.04 -14.34 -5.26
N PHE A 38 12.54 -15.50 -5.70
CA PHE A 38 13.32 -16.70 -6.00
C PHE A 38 14.57 -16.48 -6.85
N PRO A 39 14.54 -15.73 -7.97
CA PRO A 39 15.73 -15.48 -8.77
C PRO A 39 16.84 -14.81 -7.96
N VAL A 40 16.49 -13.88 -7.08
CA VAL A 40 17.44 -13.11 -6.25
C VAL A 40 18.14 -13.98 -5.21
N PHE A 41 17.42 -14.85 -4.52
CA PHE A 41 18.06 -15.65 -3.50
C PHE A 41 18.74 -16.90 -4.08
N SER A 42 18.28 -17.42 -5.24
CA SER A 42 18.92 -18.55 -5.94
C SER A 42 20.38 -18.31 -6.34
N ILE A 43 20.81 -17.06 -6.44
CA ILE A 43 22.19 -16.68 -6.77
C ILE A 43 23.09 -16.48 -5.54
N ALA A 44 22.54 -16.44 -4.31
CA ALA A 44 23.30 -16.18 -3.09
C ALA A 44 24.41 -17.22 -2.87
N ALA A 45 24.05 -18.51 -2.95
CA ALA A 45 24.99 -19.61 -2.81
C ALA A 45 26.07 -19.65 -3.92
N PRO A 46 25.72 -19.57 -5.21
CA PRO A 46 26.70 -19.50 -6.30
C PRO A 46 27.71 -18.34 -6.18
N ILE A 47 27.24 -17.14 -5.81
CA ILE A 47 28.10 -15.95 -5.75
C ILE A 47 29.12 -16.07 -4.62
N VAL A 48 28.73 -16.55 -3.45
CA VAL A 48 29.66 -16.69 -2.32
C VAL A 48 30.70 -17.79 -2.59
N LYS A 49 30.31 -18.90 -3.24
CA LYS A 49 31.23 -19.94 -3.70
C LYS A 49 32.27 -19.39 -4.69
N LEU A 50 31.82 -18.68 -5.73
CA LEU A 50 32.70 -18.01 -6.70
C LEU A 50 33.66 -17.02 -6.03
N ALA A 51 33.19 -16.27 -5.03
CA ALA A 51 34.04 -15.37 -4.26
C ALA A 51 35.14 -16.14 -3.50
N LEU A 52 34.82 -17.24 -2.81
CA LEU A 52 35.83 -18.02 -2.09
C LEU A 52 36.87 -18.65 -3.02
N ASP A 53 36.44 -19.12 -4.19
CA ASP A 53 37.32 -19.71 -5.21
C ASP A 53 38.18 -18.66 -5.95
N ASN A 54 38.02 -17.38 -5.62
CA ASN A 54 38.68 -16.26 -6.29
C ASN A 54 38.43 -16.22 -7.80
N VAL A 55 37.23 -16.66 -8.21
CA VAL A 55 36.81 -16.64 -9.61
C VAL A 55 36.19 -15.29 -9.92
N GLU A 56 36.86 -14.51 -10.77
CA GLU A 56 36.35 -13.24 -11.26
C GLU A 56 35.48 -13.45 -12.51
N SER A 57 34.32 -12.80 -12.56
CA SER A 57 33.46 -12.71 -13.75
C SER A 57 32.66 -11.42 -13.73
N LYS A 58 32.29 -10.92 -14.91
CA LYS A 58 31.49 -9.69 -15.03
C LYS A 58 30.11 -9.87 -14.38
N GLU A 59 29.56 -11.07 -14.50
CA GLU A 59 28.26 -11.46 -13.98
C GLU A 59 28.28 -11.54 -12.45
N ALA A 60 29.30 -12.17 -11.85
CA ALA A 60 29.44 -12.18 -10.39
C ALA A 60 29.69 -10.78 -9.81
N ALA A 61 30.45 -9.93 -10.53
CA ALA A 61 30.65 -8.53 -10.14
C ALA A 61 29.34 -7.74 -10.18
N PHE A 62 28.54 -7.91 -11.23
CA PHE A 62 27.22 -7.30 -11.37
C PHE A 62 26.28 -7.72 -10.23
N MET A 63 26.19 -9.03 -9.94
CA MET A 63 25.30 -9.48 -8.86
C MET A 63 25.74 -8.99 -7.48
N LYS A 64 27.06 -8.96 -7.24
CA LYS A 64 27.62 -8.35 -6.05
C LYS A 64 27.22 -6.88 -5.94
N GLU A 65 27.24 -6.12 -7.04
CA GLU A 65 26.79 -4.74 -7.09
C GLU A 65 25.30 -4.63 -6.74
N GLN A 66 24.45 -5.50 -7.26
CA GLN A 66 23.02 -5.49 -6.90
C GLN A 66 22.80 -5.72 -5.40
N PHE A 67 23.47 -6.71 -4.80
CA PHE A 67 23.41 -6.93 -3.35
C PHE A 67 24.04 -5.77 -2.56
N GLN A 68 25.03 -5.12 -3.14
CA GLN A 68 25.67 -3.94 -2.57
C GLN A 68 24.67 -2.78 -2.48
N LYS A 69 23.87 -2.53 -3.53
CA LYS A 69 22.81 -1.52 -3.50
C LYS A 69 21.76 -1.81 -2.43
N VAL A 70 21.34 -3.08 -2.30
CA VAL A 70 20.45 -3.49 -1.20
C VAL A 70 21.09 -3.16 0.14
N ARG A 71 22.37 -3.51 0.34
CA ARG A 71 23.12 -3.22 1.56
C ARG A 71 23.22 -1.72 1.86
N ASP A 72 23.51 -0.90 0.87
CA ASP A 72 23.69 0.55 1.07
C ASP A 72 22.35 1.22 1.42
N ARG A 73 21.23 0.65 0.97
CA ARG A 73 19.89 1.05 1.41
C ARG A 73 19.47 0.39 2.72
N LEU A 74 20.19 -0.61 3.25
CA LEU A 74 19.83 -1.27 4.52
C LEU A 74 19.89 -0.32 5.72
N ASP A 75 20.76 0.67 5.70
CA ASP A 75 20.88 1.63 6.80
C ASP A 75 19.72 2.66 6.79
N VAL A 76 19.21 3.04 5.60
CA VAL A 76 17.96 3.81 5.44
C VAL A 76 16.75 2.96 5.83
N VAL A 77 16.77 1.70 5.41
CA VAL A 77 15.80 0.67 5.80
C VAL A 77 15.83 0.47 7.32
N SER A 78 16.97 0.59 8.03
CA SER A 78 17.01 0.50 9.50
C SER A 78 16.28 1.65 10.22
N GLU A 79 16.19 2.85 9.62
CA GLU A 79 15.38 3.98 10.13
C GLU A 79 13.89 3.80 9.78
N GLU A 80 13.58 3.24 8.61
CA GLU A 80 12.21 2.87 8.21
C GLU A 80 11.69 1.62 8.91
N LEU A 81 12.57 0.74 9.39
CA LEU A 81 12.28 -0.52 10.06
C LEU A 81 12.12 -0.37 11.58
N GLN A 82 12.65 0.70 12.20
CA GLN A 82 12.24 1.08 13.56
C GLN A 82 10.72 1.15 13.68
N ARG A 83 10.01 1.51 12.60
CA ARG A 83 8.55 1.47 12.55
C ARG A 83 7.97 0.06 12.60
N ILE A 84 8.59 -0.97 12.02
CA ILE A 84 8.09 -2.36 12.14
C ILE A 84 8.13 -2.81 13.60
N ASN A 85 9.27 -2.62 14.26
CA ASN A 85 9.41 -2.96 15.68
C ASN A 85 8.50 -2.10 16.58
N GLU A 86 8.29 -0.82 16.24
CA GLU A 86 7.32 0.04 16.91
C GLU A 86 5.88 -0.42 16.69
N GLU A 87 5.49 -0.80 15.47
CA GLU A 87 4.17 -1.32 15.16
C GLU A 87 3.93 -2.68 15.83
N ILE A 88 4.91 -3.58 15.83
CA ILE A 88 4.90 -4.83 16.59
C ILE A 88 4.76 -4.53 18.09
N LYS A 89 5.50 -3.56 18.63
CA LYS A 89 5.42 -3.16 20.05
C LYS A 89 4.06 -2.58 20.41
N LYS A 90 3.49 -1.72 19.56
CA LYS A 90 2.16 -1.14 19.75
C LYS A 90 1.07 -2.21 19.64
N SER A 91 1.26 -3.19 18.76
CA SER A 91 0.34 -4.31 18.57
C SER A 91 0.31 -5.31 19.73
N GLY A 92 1.27 -5.25 20.66
CA GLY A 92 1.37 -6.18 21.79
C GLY A 92 1.88 -7.57 21.41
N VAL A 93 2.35 -7.75 20.19
CA VAL A 93 3.01 -8.96 19.71
C VAL A 93 4.35 -9.14 20.46
N ASP A 94 4.66 -10.36 20.87
CA ASP A 94 5.65 -10.73 21.91
C ASP A 94 7.05 -10.08 21.74
N SER A 95 7.74 -9.87 22.86
CA SER A 95 9.11 -9.36 22.94
C SER A 95 10.18 -10.18 22.19
N THR A 96 9.81 -11.37 21.72
CA THR A 96 10.65 -12.28 20.94
C THR A 96 10.95 -11.80 19.52
N TYR A 97 10.23 -10.78 19.00
CA TYR A 97 10.44 -10.24 17.66
C TYR A 97 11.47 -9.10 17.58
N PHE A 98 11.72 -8.41 18.69
CA PHE A 98 12.66 -7.28 18.74
C PHE A 98 14.06 -7.59 18.18
N PRO A 99 14.68 -8.76 18.41
CA PRO A 99 16.01 -9.03 17.85
C PRO A 99 15.98 -9.63 16.44
N VAL A 100 14.82 -10.07 15.90
CA VAL A 100 14.75 -10.84 14.64
C VAL A 100 15.29 -10.02 13.46
N GLU A 101 14.81 -8.79 13.34
CA GLU A 101 15.19 -7.87 12.27
C GLU A 101 16.67 -7.48 12.35
N GLU A 102 17.13 -7.11 13.54
CA GLU A 102 18.53 -6.76 13.80
C GLU A 102 19.46 -7.93 13.48
N ASN A 103 19.08 -9.15 13.92
CA ASN A 103 19.82 -10.36 13.64
C ASN A 103 19.91 -10.64 12.14
N ILE A 104 18.79 -10.59 11.41
CA ILE A 104 18.75 -10.79 9.94
C ILE A 104 19.65 -9.78 9.24
N THR A 105 19.54 -8.50 9.59
CA THR A 105 20.32 -7.42 9.00
C THR A 105 21.82 -7.64 9.24
N ASN A 106 22.20 -8.02 10.46
CA ASN A 106 23.59 -8.29 10.80
C ASN A 106 24.14 -9.57 10.13
N GLN A 107 23.32 -10.62 10.00
CA GLN A 107 23.66 -11.82 9.24
C GLN A 107 23.97 -11.49 7.77
N PHE A 108 23.12 -10.69 7.13
CA PHE A 108 23.35 -10.25 5.76
C PHE A 108 24.58 -9.34 5.63
N ARG A 109 24.81 -8.41 6.57
CA ARG A 109 26.04 -7.59 6.59
C ARG A 109 27.30 -8.47 6.64
N LYS A 110 27.29 -9.54 7.45
CA LYS A 110 28.41 -10.50 7.54
C LYS A 110 28.57 -11.35 6.27
N TYR A 111 27.47 -11.68 5.59
CA TYR A 111 27.54 -12.30 4.26
C TYR A 111 28.22 -11.36 3.25
N MET A 112 27.82 -10.08 3.22
CA MET A 112 28.41 -9.08 2.32
C MET A 112 29.89 -8.80 2.62
N ASP A 113 30.32 -8.94 3.87
CA ASP A 113 31.74 -8.87 4.26
C ASP A 113 32.60 -9.90 3.50
N ILE A 114 32.06 -11.08 3.17
CA ILE A 114 32.76 -12.10 2.39
C ILE A 114 32.95 -11.61 0.96
N LEU A 115 31.88 -11.15 0.33
CA LEU A 115 31.89 -10.69 -1.06
C LEU A 115 32.78 -9.45 -1.25
N ASN A 116 32.87 -8.61 -0.23
CA ASN A 116 33.68 -7.39 -0.22
C ASN A 116 35.13 -7.58 0.23
N ALA A 117 35.48 -8.74 0.79
CA ALA A 117 36.84 -9.01 1.22
C ALA A 117 37.81 -9.20 0.05
N LYS A 118 39.04 -8.69 0.24
CA LYS A 118 40.19 -9.07 -0.60
C LYS A 118 40.43 -10.59 -0.47
N PRO A 119 40.91 -11.28 -1.52
CA PRO A 119 41.13 -12.73 -1.53
C PRO A 119 41.74 -13.30 -0.24
N LYS A 120 42.84 -12.70 0.23
CA LYS A 120 43.56 -13.12 1.46
C LYS A 120 42.76 -13.06 2.77
N PHE A 121 41.62 -12.36 2.79
CA PHE A 121 40.77 -12.21 3.98
C PHE A 121 39.44 -12.97 3.86
N ARG A 122 39.14 -13.59 2.70
CA ARG A 122 37.83 -14.23 2.45
C ARG A 122 37.55 -15.39 3.40
N GLU A 123 38.52 -16.25 3.66
CA GLU A 123 38.38 -17.36 4.63
C GLU A 123 38.15 -16.87 6.07
N VAL A 124 38.81 -15.78 6.47
CA VAL A 124 38.58 -15.16 7.78
C VAL A 124 37.17 -14.62 7.87
N LYS A 125 36.67 -13.94 6.83
CA LYS A 125 35.30 -13.43 6.78
C LYS A 125 34.26 -14.55 6.73
N LYS A 126 34.52 -15.64 6.02
CA LYS A 126 33.68 -16.86 6.01
C LYS A 126 33.51 -17.40 7.44
N LYS A 127 34.61 -17.59 8.18
CA LYS A 127 34.55 -18.06 9.56
C LYS A 127 33.73 -17.14 10.46
N LEU A 128 33.96 -15.83 10.36
CA LEU A 128 33.20 -14.83 11.13
C LEU A 128 31.71 -14.84 10.79
N PHE A 129 31.35 -15.00 9.53
CA PHE A 129 29.95 -15.12 9.11
C PHE A 129 29.29 -16.38 9.67
N LEU A 130 29.92 -17.56 9.52
CA LEU A 130 29.38 -18.82 10.04
C LEU A 130 29.18 -18.77 11.57
N GLU A 131 30.17 -18.25 12.31
CA GLU A 131 30.07 -18.09 13.76
C GLU A 131 28.97 -17.10 14.15
N HIS A 132 28.87 -15.97 13.44
CA HIS A 132 27.88 -14.95 13.74
C HIS A 132 26.46 -15.42 13.42
N PHE A 133 26.26 -16.10 12.29
CA PHE A 133 24.97 -16.66 11.89
C PHE A 133 24.43 -17.58 12.99
N ALA A 134 25.23 -18.53 13.46
CA ALA A 134 24.85 -19.43 14.55
C ALA A 134 24.58 -18.68 15.88
N LYS A 135 25.43 -17.72 16.27
CA LYS A 135 25.29 -16.95 17.52
C LYS A 135 24.05 -16.05 17.55
N THR A 136 23.59 -15.59 16.39
CA THR A 136 22.44 -14.68 16.24
C THR A 136 21.14 -15.42 15.91
N GLY A 137 21.03 -16.70 16.24
CA GLY A 137 19.80 -17.48 16.07
C GLY A 137 19.64 -18.17 14.71
N GLY A 138 20.56 -17.98 13.78
CA GLY A 138 20.60 -18.70 12.50
C GLY A 138 19.30 -18.56 11.69
N ASP A 139 18.79 -19.70 11.24
CA ASP A 139 17.54 -19.86 10.49
C ASP A 139 16.28 -19.63 11.34
N LYS A 140 16.39 -19.58 12.68
CA LYS A 140 15.24 -19.28 13.54
C LYS A 140 14.67 -17.90 13.24
N ASN A 141 15.49 -16.90 12.93
CA ASN A 141 15.00 -15.54 12.69
C ASN A 141 14.02 -15.47 11.52
N ILE A 142 14.36 -16.09 10.39
CA ILE A 142 13.51 -16.06 9.20
C ILE A 142 12.25 -16.91 9.38
N ASN A 143 12.34 -18.06 10.08
CA ASN A 143 11.16 -18.85 10.43
C ASN A 143 10.23 -18.10 11.39
N THR A 144 10.80 -17.41 12.38
CA THR A 144 10.04 -16.53 13.28
C THR A 144 9.32 -15.43 12.49
N LEU A 145 9.99 -14.78 11.52
CA LEU A 145 9.37 -13.78 10.65
C LEU A 145 8.23 -14.38 9.81
N TYR A 146 8.43 -15.56 9.22
CA TYR A 146 7.39 -16.28 8.48
C TYR A 146 6.16 -16.58 9.35
N ASN A 147 6.36 -17.18 10.52
CA ASN A 147 5.28 -17.58 11.42
C ASN A 147 4.42 -16.40 11.84
N VAL A 148 5.02 -15.22 12.04
CA VAL A 148 4.32 -13.97 12.39
C VAL A 148 3.41 -13.48 11.28
N VAL A 149 3.92 -13.48 10.05
CA VAL A 149 3.16 -13.06 8.89
C VAL A 149 2.01 -14.03 8.63
N MET A 150 2.23 -15.32 8.89
CA MET A 150 1.23 -16.36 8.68
C MET A 150 0.24 -16.53 9.85
N GLY A 151 0.49 -15.91 11.01
CA GLY A 151 -0.34 -16.07 12.21
C GLY A 151 -0.14 -17.41 12.92
N GLU A 152 0.99 -18.07 12.71
CA GLU A 152 1.39 -19.33 13.36
C GLU A 152 2.10 -19.09 14.71
N SER A 153 2.07 -17.85 15.23
CA SER A 153 2.63 -17.45 16.53
C SER A 153 1.63 -17.65 17.68
N PHE A 154 2.11 -17.51 18.93
CA PHE A 154 1.35 -17.78 20.15
C PHE A 154 0.10 -16.89 20.33
N SER A 155 0.05 -15.73 19.65
CA SER A 155 -1.10 -14.82 19.67
C SER A 155 -2.23 -15.22 18.72
N GLY A 156 -1.98 -16.10 17.73
CA GLY A 156 -2.96 -16.60 16.76
C GLY A 156 -3.44 -15.58 15.70
N GLU A 157 -3.30 -14.27 15.93
CA GLU A 157 -3.62 -13.24 14.94
C GLU A 157 -2.39 -12.90 14.06
N PRO A 158 -2.50 -12.95 12.71
CA PRO A 158 -1.41 -12.59 11.82
C PRO A 158 -1.00 -11.11 11.95
N LEU A 159 0.30 -10.82 11.95
CA LEU A 159 0.80 -9.43 12.14
C LEU A 159 0.25 -8.44 11.12
N LEU A 160 0.07 -8.88 9.86
CA LEU A 160 -0.52 -8.04 8.82
C LEU A 160 -1.96 -7.62 9.15
N GLU A 161 -2.75 -8.48 9.78
CA GLU A 161 -4.13 -8.18 10.17
C GLU A 161 -4.16 -7.20 11.35
N ILE A 162 -3.25 -7.35 12.32
CA ILE A 162 -3.16 -6.43 13.45
C ILE A 162 -2.81 -5.02 12.98
N ILE A 163 -1.81 -4.88 12.10
CA ILE A 163 -1.40 -3.58 11.56
C ILE A 163 -2.52 -3.00 10.69
N LEU A 164 -3.17 -3.83 9.85
CA LEU A 164 -4.30 -3.40 9.02
C LEU A 164 -5.42 -2.78 9.87
N ASN A 165 -5.75 -3.39 11.01
CA ASN A 165 -6.77 -2.90 11.93
C ASN A 165 -6.34 -1.62 12.65
N TYR A 166 -5.09 -1.57 13.16
CA TYR A 166 -4.55 -0.41 13.86
C TYR A 166 -4.41 0.83 12.96
N GLU A 167 -3.95 0.63 11.73
CA GLU A 167 -3.79 1.69 10.71
C GLU A 167 -5.10 2.00 9.98
N GLU A 168 -6.22 1.43 10.46
CA GLU A 168 -7.58 1.69 9.97
C GLU A 168 -7.69 1.51 8.45
N LYS A 169 -7.07 0.43 7.96
CA LYS A 169 -7.03 0.03 6.56
C LYS A 169 -6.42 1.06 5.62
N ASN A 170 -5.40 1.78 6.06
CA ASN A 170 -4.64 2.68 5.20
C ASN A 170 -3.75 1.90 4.20
N ARG A 171 -4.17 1.86 2.92
CA ARG A 171 -3.46 1.17 1.84
C ARG A 171 -1.98 1.54 1.76
N ARG A 172 -1.65 2.84 1.82
CA ARG A 172 -0.27 3.32 1.68
C ARG A 172 0.64 2.84 2.80
N VAL A 173 0.13 2.84 4.03
CA VAL A 173 0.89 2.33 5.18
C VAL A 173 1.09 0.82 5.06
N MET A 174 0.07 0.09 4.60
CA MET A 174 0.17 -1.35 4.38
C MET A 174 1.13 -1.70 3.23
N GLU A 175 1.12 -0.96 2.13
CA GLU A 175 2.08 -1.12 1.02
C GLU A 175 3.52 -0.91 1.50
N ASP A 176 3.77 0.16 2.25
CA ASP A 176 5.07 0.44 2.86
C ASP A 176 5.52 -0.67 3.81
N PHE A 177 4.61 -1.16 4.66
CA PHE A 177 4.89 -2.27 5.55
C PHE A 177 5.22 -3.57 4.80
N CYS A 178 4.43 -3.93 3.78
CA CYS A 178 4.68 -5.11 2.95
C CYS A 178 6.00 -5.01 2.19
N ALA A 179 6.33 -3.83 1.66
CA ALA A 179 7.59 -3.60 0.97
C ALA A 179 8.81 -3.81 1.89
N ARG A 180 8.74 -3.33 3.14
CA ARG A 180 9.78 -3.55 4.15
C ARG A 180 9.92 -5.04 4.52
N LEU A 181 8.81 -5.75 4.71
CA LEU A 181 8.85 -7.19 4.96
C LEU A 181 9.49 -7.97 3.80
N LYS A 182 9.14 -7.65 2.55
CA LYS A 182 9.78 -8.26 1.37
C LYS A 182 11.29 -8.04 1.35
N LYS A 183 11.74 -6.83 1.69
CA LYS A 183 13.17 -6.50 1.85
C LYS A 183 13.83 -7.37 2.93
N LEU A 184 13.18 -7.51 4.08
CA LEU A 184 13.70 -8.30 5.20
C LEU A 184 13.79 -9.80 4.86
N PHE A 185 12.77 -10.37 4.21
CA PHE A 185 12.82 -11.76 3.71
C PHE A 185 13.93 -11.95 2.68
N CYS A 186 14.09 -11.01 1.75
CA CYS A 186 15.13 -11.08 0.71
C CYS A 186 16.53 -11.22 1.32
N ILE A 187 16.89 -10.33 2.25
CA ILE A 187 18.22 -10.37 2.88
C ILE A 187 18.40 -11.58 3.81
N ALA A 188 17.33 -12.03 4.46
CA ALA A 188 17.34 -13.24 5.29
C ALA A 188 17.62 -14.49 4.46
N LEU A 189 16.97 -14.62 3.29
CA LEU A 189 17.16 -15.74 2.38
C LEU A 189 18.55 -15.76 1.76
N ILE A 190 19.09 -14.59 1.39
CA ILE A 190 20.48 -14.49 0.92
C ILE A 190 21.45 -14.98 2.00
N ALA A 191 21.26 -14.56 3.25
CA ALA A 191 22.11 -15.01 4.36
C ALA A 191 21.94 -16.52 4.63
N LEU A 192 20.72 -17.05 4.64
CA LEU A 192 20.43 -18.45 4.87
C LEU A 192 21.09 -19.37 3.82
N LEU A 193 20.88 -19.06 2.53
CA LEU A 193 21.44 -19.85 1.43
C LEU A 193 22.96 -19.70 1.35
N GLY A 194 23.47 -18.50 1.61
CA GLY A 194 24.90 -18.27 1.78
C GLY A 194 25.48 -19.14 2.91
N HIS A 195 24.79 -19.27 4.04
CA HIS A 195 25.21 -20.14 5.14
C HIS A 195 25.21 -21.62 4.74
N ALA A 196 24.12 -22.11 4.14
CA ALA A 196 24.01 -23.50 3.66
C ALA A 196 25.15 -23.86 2.71
N ALA A 197 25.43 -22.97 1.74
CA ALA A 197 26.50 -23.13 0.77
C ALA A 197 27.90 -23.21 1.37
N LEU A 198 28.14 -22.48 2.46
CA LEU A 198 29.44 -22.44 3.11
C LEU A 198 29.66 -23.59 4.10
N LYS A 199 28.59 -24.23 4.56
CA LYS A 199 28.63 -25.45 5.37
C LYS A 199 28.85 -26.71 4.54
N GLY A 200 28.41 -26.71 3.28
CA GLY A 200 28.63 -27.83 2.36
C GLY A 200 27.77 -29.06 2.66
N TYR A 201 26.55 -28.85 3.18
CA TYR A 201 25.59 -29.93 3.47
C TYR A 201 24.71 -30.31 2.27
N ASP A 202 24.90 -29.68 1.11
CA ASP A 202 24.08 -29.87 -0.11
C ASP A 202 22.57 -29.64 0.10
N GLU A 203 22.20 -28.86 1.12
CA GLU A 203 20.81 -28.52 1.48
C GLU A 203 20.25 -27.31 0.69
N GLU A 204 21.04 -26.73 -0.22
CA GLU A 204 20.68 -25.51 -0.96
C GLU A 204 19.39 -25.67 -1.76
N ASP A 205 19.25 -26.76 -2.53
CA ASP A 205 18.10 -26.97 -3.41
C ASP A 205 16.80 -27.21 -2.64
N ASP A 206 16.88 -27.92 -1.51
CA ASP A 206 15.74 -28.16 -0.62
C ASP A 206 15.28 -26.85 0.05
N LEU A 207 16.23 -26.05 0.56
CA LEU A 207 15.94 -24.74 1.12
C LEU A 207 15.36 -23.79 0.07
N LEU A 208 15.88 -23.80 -1.16
CA LEU A 208 15.33 -23.01 -2.25
C LEU A 208 13.87 -23.37 -2.50
N LYS A 209 13.56 -24.66 -2.62
CA LYS A 209 12.20 -25.13 -2.87
C LYS A 209 11.26 -24.75 -1.72
N GLU A 210 11.64 -25.04 -0.48
CA GLU A 210 10.84 -24.74 0.71
C GLU A 210 10.55 -23.24 0.80
N TRP A 211 11.58 -22.41 0.71
CA TRP A 211 11.41 -20.97 0.85
C TRP A 211 10.73 -20.33 -0.36
N GLY A 212 10.84 -20.91 -1.55
CA GLY A 212 10.04 -20.51 -2.71
C GLY A 212 8.54 -20.68 -2.47
N GLU A 213 8.13 -21.79 -1.83
CA GLU A 213 6.72 -22.01 -1.47
C GLU A 213 6.26 -21.09 -0.33
N LYS A 214 7.08 -20.94 0.74
CA LYS A 214 6.80 -20.02 1.85
C LYS A 214 6.65 -18.58 1.38
N MET A 215 7.51 -18.11 0.46
CA MET A 215 7.42 -16.74 -0.05
C MET A 215 6.17 -16.50 -0.91
N LYS A 216 5.67 -17.51 -1.63
CA LYS A 216 4.38 -17.41 -2.32
C LYS A 216 3.23 -17.26 -1.33
N ALA A 217 3.25 -17.99 -0.22
CA ALA A 217 2.24 -17.87 0.84
C ALA A 217 2.27 -16.47 1.48
N VAL A 218 3.47 -15.97 1.81
CA VAL A 218 3.69 -14.62 2.33
C VAL A 218 3.15 -13.56 1.36
N GLN A 219 3.45 -13.67 0.06
CA GLN A 219 2.96 -12.77 -0.97
C GLN A 219 1.43 -12.78 -1.06
N GLY A 220 0.81 -13.97 -0.96
CA GLY A 220 -0.65 -14.11 -0.94
C GLY A 220 -1.29 -13.36 0.23
N LYS A 221 -0.70 -13.45 1.43
CA LYS A 221 -1.16 -12.72 2.62
C LYS A 221 -1.01 -11.20 2.47
N MET A 222 0.12 -10.73 1.92
CA MET A 222 0.33 -9.31 1.62
C MET A 222 -0.73 -8.79 0.63
N ASN A 223 -0.97 -9.52 -0.47
CA ASN A 223 -1.97 -9.12 -1.45
C ASN A 223 -3.37 -9.06 -0.84
N ALA A 224 -3.74 -10.02 0.01
CA ALA A 224 -5.05 -10.06 0.65
C ALA A 224 -5.33 -8.83 1.52
N VAL A 225 -4.34 -8.35 2.29
CA VAL A 225 -4.53 -7.16 3.14
C VAL A 225 -4.55 -5.86 2.34
N ILE A 226 -3.77 -5.75 1.26
CA ILE A 226 -3.83 -4.61 0.34
C ILE A 226 -5.19 -4.57 -0.38
N GLU A 227 -5.65 -5.73 -0.86
CA GLU A 227 -6.96 -5.84 -1.49
C GLU A 227 -8.07 -5.43 -0.52
N ASP A 228 -8.03 -5.87 0.74
CA ASP A 228 -9.01 -5.47 1.75
C ASP A 228 -9.04 -3.94 1.97
N CYS A 229 -7.89 -3.26 1.97
CA CYS A 229 -7.85 -1.78 1.97
C CYS A 229 -8.61 -1.18 0.79
N ILE A 230 -8.44 -1.77 -0.41
CA ILE A 230 -9.09 -1.30 -1.63
C ILE A 230 -10.59 -1.60 -1.58
N VAL A 231 -11.02 -2.83 -1.35
CA VAL A 231 -12.45 -3.16 -1.43
C VAL A 231 -13.30 -2.57 -0.31
N SER A 232 -12.71 -2.35 0.87
CA SER A 232 -13.45 -1.84 2.04
C SER A 232 -13.40 -0.32 2.19
N PHE A 233 -12.70 0.39 1.29
CA PHE A 233 -12.53 1.85 1.35
C PHE A 233 -13.84 2.62 1.51
N PRO A 234 -14.98 2.28 0.85
CA PRO A 234 -16.18 3.09 0.96
C PRO A 234 -16.73 3.13 2.39
N LYS A 235 -16.74 1.98 3.07
CA LYS A 235 -17.20 1.86 4.45
C LYS A 235 -16.24 2.57 5.40
N GLN A 236 -14.94 2.39 5.19
CA GLN A 236 -13.92 3.05 6.01
C GLN A 236 -13.96 4.58 5.84
N ALA A 237 -14.17 5.08 4.63
CA ALA A 237 -14.32 6.50 4.34
C ALA A 237 -15.57 7.11 5.01
N GLU A 238 -16.68 6.36 5.10
CA GLU A 238 -17.86 6.79 5.85
C GLU A 238 -17.55 6.94 7.35
N GLU A 239 -16.85 5.97 7.94
CA GLU A 239 -16.45 6.01 9.35
C GLU A 239 -15.44 7.12 9.64
N ASP A 240 -14.47 7.32 8.74
CA ASP A 240 -13.46 8.39 8.84
C ASP A 240 -14.09 9.77 8.76
N SER A 241 -15.09 9.92 7.88
CA SER A 241 -15.89 11.14 7.71
C SER A 241 -16.74 11.40 8.94
N ARG A 242 -17.40 10.37 9.48
CA ARG A 242 -18.22 10.48 10.70
C ARG A 242 -17.39 10.95 11.89
N ARG A 243 -16.17 10.42 12.04
CA ARG A 243 -15.24 10.85 13.08
C ARG A 243 -14.82 12.31 12.87
N LEU A 244 -14.46 12.70 11.65
CA LEU A 244 -14.06 14.08 11.38
C LEU A 244 -15.19 15.09 11.67
N VAL A 245 -16.43 14.81 11.22
CA VAL A 245 -17.59 15.68 11.49
C VAL A 245 -17.87 15.80 12.99
N ARG A 246 -17.73 14.70 13.75
CA ARG A 246 -17.91 14.70 15.20
C ARG A 246 -16.82 15.52 15.92
N ASP A 247 -15.57 15.40 15.47
CA ASP A 247 -14.41 15.96 16.16
C ASP A 247 -14.12 17.42 15.77
N GLN A 248 -14.73 17.93 14.68
CA GLN A 248 -14.48 19.27 14.11
C GLN A 248 -15.76 20.13 14.09
N GLN A 249 -16.44 20.26 15.23
CA GLN A 249 -17.73 20.96 15.31
C GLN A 249 -17.62 22.49 15.14
N ASP A 250 -16.43 23.05 15.37
CA ASP A 250 -16.19 24.51 15.32
C ASP A 250 -15.88 25.03 13.91
N LEU A 251 -15.72 24.14 12.92
CA LEU A 251 -15.44 24.52 11.55
C LEU A 251 -16.67 25.09 10.85
N THR A 252 -16.47 26.11 10.01
CA THR A 252 -17.49 26.51 9.03
C THR A 252 -17.76 25.38 8.03
N ASN A 253 -18.90 25.40 7.36
CA ASN A 253 -19.24 24.38 6.35
C ASN A 253 -18.16 24.23 5.27
N GLN A 254 -17.55 25.34 4.82
CA GLN A 254 -16.48 25.29 3.82
C GLN A 254 -15.20 24.68 4.38
N GLN A 255 -14.76 25.13 5.57
CA GLN A 255 -13.58 24.56 6.23
C GLN A 255 -13.74 23.05 6.51
N LEU A 256 -14.95 22.62 6.90
CA LEU A 256 -15.25 21.21 7.10
C LEU A 256 -15.21 20.43 5.78
N ALA A 257 -15.78 20.98 4.69
CA ALA A 257 -15.72 20.34 3.37
C ALA A 257 -14.27 20.18 2.87
N ASP A 258 -13.45 21.22 3.01
CA ASP A 258 -12.04 21.19 2.64
C ASP A 258 -11.26 20.20 3.50
N ALA A 259 -11.46 20.21 4.82
CA ALA A 259 -10.81 19.26 5.73
C ALA A 259 -11.20 17.80 5.42
N MET A 260 -12.45 17.54 5.06
CA MET A 260 -12.92 16.23 4.63
C MET A 260 -12.22 15.77 3.36
N VAL A 261 -12.18 16.62 2.32
CA VAL A 261 -11.53 16.28 1.04
C VAL A 261 -10.04 16.06 1.23
N GLU A 262 -9.34 16.91 1.99
CA GLU A 262 -7.90 16.74 2.28
C GLU A 262 -7.62 15.42 3.00
N LYS A 263 -8.45 15.05 3.99
CA LYS A 263 -8.29 13.78 4.71
C LYS A 263 -8.56 12.58 3.81
N LEU A 264 -9.65 12.62 3.04
CA LEU A 264 -10.06 11.52 2.18
C LEU A 264 -9.08 11.31 1.03
N LYS A 265 -8.67 12.37 0.31
CA LYS A 265 -7.71 12.24 -0.80
C LYS A 265 -6.33 11.78 -0.35
N LYS A 266 -5.93 12.10 0.89
CA LYS A 266 -4.64 11.67 1.43
C LYS A 266 -4.63 10.18 1.78
N LYS A 267 -5.73 9.65 2.32
CA LYS A 267 -5.85 8.24 2.73
C LYS A 267 -6.25 7.32 1.58
N TYR A 268 -7.10 7.83 0.68
CA TYR A 268 -7.66 7.11 -0.47
C TYR A 268 -7.25 7.82 -1.76
N ASP A 269 -5.96 7.82 -2.02
CA ASP A 269 -5.34 8.63 -3.07
C ASP A 269 -5.63 8.15 -4.51
N TRP A 270 -6.24 6.97 -4.65
CA TRP A 270 -6.76 6.43 -5.91
C TRP A 270 -8.22 6.81 -6.18
N VAL A 271 -8.84 7.61 -5.31
CA VAL A 271 -10.27 7.93 -5.36
C VAL A 271 -10.46 9.44 -5.53
N GLY A 272 -11.30 9.81 -6.49
CA GLY A 272 -11.82 11.17 -6.63
C GLY A 272 -12.97 11.39 -5.64
N TRP A 273 -12.97 12.54 -4.96
CA TRP A 273 -13.93 12.87 -3.89
C TRP A 273 -14.67 14.16 -4.18
N SER A 274 -15.95 14.22 -3.82
CA SER A 274 -16.74 15.44 -3.79
C SER A 274 -17.52 15.48 -2.47
N VAL A 275 -17.41 16.59 -1.75
CA VAL A 275 -18.05 16.82 -0.45
C VAL A 275 -18.95 18.04 -0.56
N ARG A 276 -20.20 17.90 -0.11
CA ARG A 276 -21.20 18.98 -0.08
C ARG A 276 -21.79 19.09 1.30
N ILE A 277 -21.79 20.29 1.86
CA ILE A 277 -22.27 20.56 3.21
C ILE A 277 -23.26 21.72 3.17
N PHE A 278 -24.45 21.51 3.74
CA PHE A 278 -25.51 22.52 3.77
C PHE A 278 -26.51 22.21 4.89
N LYS A 279 -27.21 23.23 5.39
CA LYS A 279 -28.26 23.05 6.39
C LYS A 279 -29.63 22.99 5.74
N SER A 280 -30.43 22.03 6.20
CA SER A 280 -31.84 21.96 5.86
C SER A 280 -32.57 23.20 6.39
N PRO A 281 -33.47 23.80 5.60
CA PRO A 281 -34.34 24.87 6.08
C PRO A 281 -35.22 24.38 7.24
N SER A 282 -35.44 25.25 8.23
CA SER A 282 -36.30 24.97 9.38
C SER A 282 -37.70 25.55 9.21
N GLY A 283 -38.74 24.72 9.37
CA GLY A 283 -40.16 25.15 9.38
C GLY A 283 -41.16 23.98 9.20
N LEU A 284 -42.37 24.13 9.76
CA LEU A 284 -43.44 23.11 9.79
C LEU A 284 -43.98 22.68 8.41
N PHE A 285 -43.74 23.48 7.36
CA PHE A 285 -44.29 23.25 6.01
C PHE A 285 -43.20 22.99 4.95
N VAL A 286 -41.96 22.74 5.36
CA VAL A 286 -40.87 22.55 4.40
C VAL A 286 -40.68 21.07 4.07
N ASN A 287 -40.99 20.70 2.83
CA ASN A 287 -40.78 19.36 2.33
C ASN A 287 -39.28 19.12 2.08
N LYS A 288 -38.63 18.29 2.91
CA LYS A 288 -37.18 18.01 2.83
C LYS A 288 -36.74 17.47 1.47
N ARG A 289 -37.63 16.76 0.75
CA ARG A 289 -37.38 16.21 -0.59
C ARG A 289 -37.26 17.28 -1.69
N ASP A 290 -37.78 18.48 -1.45
CA ASP A 290 -37.72 19.58 -2.42
C ASP A 290 -36.46 20.42 -2.28
N PHE A 291 -35.55 20.05 -1.38
CA PHE A 291 -34.35 20.83 -1.06
C PHE A 291 -33.07 20.24 -1.68
N GLN A 292 -32.97 18.92 -1.74
CA GLN A 292 -31.89 18.22 -2.40
C GLN A 292 -32.38 16.89 -2.98
N CYS A 293 -31.70 16.40 -4.01
CA CYS A 293 -31.94 15.09 -4.60
C CYS A 293 -30.61 14.51 -5.07
N ALA A 294 -30.26 13.33 -4.54
CA ALA A 294 -29.04 12.61 -4.87
C ALA A 294 -29.37 11.23 -5.46
N THR A 295 -28.90 10.95 -6.67
CA THR A 295 -29.11 9.71 -7.43
C THR A 295 -27.75 9.03 -7.72
N GLY A 296 -27.77 7.84 -8.33
CA GLY A 296 -26.53 7.06 -8.60
C GLY A 296 -26.18 6.02 -7.54
N LYS A 297 -24.94 5.53 -7.57
CA LYS A 297 -24.31 4.78 -6.46
C LYS A 297 -23.19 5.64 -5.85
N ASN A 298 -22.23 5.04 -5.17
CA ASN A 298 -20.95 5.65 -4.78
C ASN A 298 -21.06 7.01 -4.06
N ARG A 299 -22.02 7.07 -3.13
CA ARG A 299 -22.24 8.21 -2.23
C ARG A 299 -22.76 7.72 -0.88
N PHE A 300 -22.52 8.52 0.14
CA PHE A 300 -23.09 8.33 1.47
C PHE A 300 -23.37 9.69 2.12
N GLN A 301 -24.33 9.68 3.04
CA GLN A 301 -24.61 10.81 3.91
C GLN A 301 -23.94 10.56 5.26
N VAL A 302 -23.16 11.52 5.74
CA VAL A 302 -22.45 11.41 7.01
C VAL A 302 -23.38 11.89 8.13
N PRO A 303 -23.64 11.07 9.16
CA PRO A 303 -24.45 11.49 10.30
C PRO A 303 -23.78 12.64 11.07
N SER A 304 -24.59 13.60 11.53
CA SER A 304 -24.18 14.72 12.37
C SER A 304 -25.10 14.83 13.59
N SER A 305 -24.59 15.38 14.69
CA SER A 305 -25.39 15.73 15.87
C SER A 305 -26.31 16.94 15.63
N ASP A 306 -25.97 17.81 14.66
CA ASP A 306 -26.88 18.85 14.18
C ASP A 306 -27.81 18.23 13.12
N GLU A 307 -29.06 17.94 13.50
CA GLU A 307 -30.08 17.36 12.60
C GLU A 307 -30.36 18.20 11.35
N LYS A 308 -29.98 19.49 11.36
CA LYS A 308 -30.12 20.36 10.19
C LYS A 308 -28.93 20.20 9.25
N LEU A 309 -27.75 19.82 9.72
CA LEU A 309 -26.55 19.72 8.91
C LEU A 309 -26.60 18.47 8.03
N ASN A 310 -26.56 18.68 6.72
CA ASN A 310 -26.38 17.60 5.75
C ASN A 310 -24.93 17.62 5.29
N VAL A 311 -24.27 16.47 5.41
CA VAL A 311 -22.92 16.24 4.90
C VAL A 311 -23.01 15.09 3.90
N TRP A 312 -22.82 15.40 2.63
CA TRP A 312 -22.83 14.42 1.55
C TRP A 312 -21.43 14.23 1.01
N VAL A 313 -21.05 12.97 0.86
CA VAL A 313 -19.81 12.56 0.20
C VAL A 313 -20.19 11.69 -0.97
N SER A 314 -19.58 11.95 -2.12
CA SER A 314 -19.62 11.07 -3.28
C SER A 314 -18.24 10.91 -3.85
N TYR A 315 -18.01 9.80 -4.53
CA TYR A 315 -16.68 9.39 -4.93
C TYR A 315 -16.69 8.61 -6.24
N SER A 316 -15.52 8.47 -6.86
CA SER A 316 -15.25 7.49 -7.94
C SER A 316 -13.81 7.02 -7.86
N SER A 317 -13.60 5.70 -7.97
CA SER A 317 -12.27 5.07 -8.03
C SER A 317 -11.74 4.92 -9.47
N SER A 318 -12.54 5.30 -10.47
CA SER A 318 -12.17 5.26 -11.88
C SER A 318 -12.90 6.40 -12.62
N PRO A 319 -12.57 7.67 -12.30
CA PRO A 319 -13.31 8.79 -12.83
C PRO A 319 -13.16 8.91 -14.36
N GLU A 320 -14.27 9.14 -15.05
CA GLU A 320 -14.33 9.39 -16.49
C GLU A 320 -14.71 10.86 -16.75
N PRO A 321 -14.21 11.49 -17.85
CA PRO A 321 -14.57 12.85 -18.20
C PRO A 321 -16.08 13.04 -18.36
N VAL A 322 -16.61 14.13 -17.81
CA VAL A 322 -18.01 14.51 -17.96
C VAL A 322 -18.19 15.49 -19.11
N ASP A 323 -19.13 15.22 -20.02
CA ASP A 323 -19.49 16.17 -21.08
C ASP A 323 -20.33 17.32 -20.50
N LYS A 324 -19.63 18.35 -20.02
CA LYS A 324 -20.26 19.55 -19.41
C LYS A 324 -21.23 20.24 -20.36
N SER A 325 -20.92 20.26 -21.65
CA SER A 325 -21.78 20.89 -22.67
C SER A 325 -23.07 20.11 -22.82
N HIS A 326 -22.99 18.78 -22.85
CA HIS A 326 -24.15 17.92 -22.90
C HIS A 326 -25.02 18.03 -21.63
N ILE A 327 -24.40 18.07 -20.45
CA ILE A 327 -25.12 18.29 -19.18
C ILE A 327 -25.90 19.61 -19.22
N GLN A 328 -25.25 20.70 -19.63
CA GLN A 328 -25.90 22.01 -19.76
C GLN A 328 -27.07 21.96 -20.76
N GLN A 329 -26.90 21.32 -21.92
CA GLN A 329 -27.97 21.16 -22.91
C GLN A 329 -29.16 20.36 -22.35
N LEU A 330 -28.90 19.26 -21.64
CA LEU A 330 -29.93 18.46 -20.99
C LEU A 330 -30.73 19.29 -19.99
N ILE A 331 -30.05 20.08 -19.14
CA ILE A 331 -30.72 20.97 -18.19
C ILE A 331 -31.55 22.03 -18.91
N GLN A 332 -31.01 22.68 -19.95
CA GLN A 332 -31.71 23.72 -20.71
C GLN A 332 -32.93 23.19 -21.47
N SER A 333 -32.93 21.91 -21.86
CA SER A 333 -34.06 21.27 -22.54
C SER A 333 -35.30 21.08 -21.64
N GLN A 334 -35.13 21.14 -20.32
CA GLN A 334 -36.21 20.94 -19.36
C GLN A 334 -37.14 22.16 -19.28
N LYS A 335 -38.45 21.93 -19.51
CA LYS A 335 -39.47 22.99 -19.45
C LYS A 335 -39.58 23.63 -18.06
N LYS A 336 -39.38 22.84 -17.00
CA LYS A 336 -39.42 23.29 -15.60
C LYS A 336 -38.23 22.70 -14.85
N LEU A 337 -37.37 23.57 -14.32
CA LEU A 337 -36.24 23.15 -13.50
C LEU A 337 -36.71 22.96 -12.05
N THR A 338 -36.73 21.71 -11.60
CA THR A 338 -36.93 21.35 -10.19
C THR A 338 -35.72 20.53 -9.72
N VAL A 339 -35.40 20.61 -8.43
CA VAL A 339 -34.28 19.87 -7.82
C VAL A 339 -34.37 18.38 -8.18
N VAL A 340 -35.48 17.73 -7.80
CA VAL A 340 -35.71 16.30 -8.06
C VAL A 340 -35.75 15.99 -9.56
N GLY A 341 -36.50 16.77 -10.34
CA GLY A 341 -36.70 16.49 -11.77
C GLY A 341 -35.40 16.58 -12.57
N VAL A 342 -34.52 17.53 -12.25
CA VAL A 342 -33.22 17.64 -12.91
C VAL A 342 -32.28 16.50 -12.50
N ALA A 343 -32.23 16.15 -11.21
CA ALA A 343 -31.39 15.03 -10.75
C ALA A 343 -31.77 13.70 -11.41
N GLU A 344 -33.07 13.37 -11.41
CA GLU A 344 -33.59 12.14 -12.00
C GLU A 344 -33.41 12.13 -13.53
N PHE A 345 -33.68 13.25 -14.19
CA PHE A 345 -33.53 13.35 -15.64
C PHE A 345 -32.07 13.20 -16.08
N LEU A 346 -31.13 13.89 -15.42
CA LEU A 346 -29.71 13.76 -15.73
C LEU A 346 -29.22 12.33 -15.48
N PHE A 347 -29.63 11.72 -14.37
CA PHE A 347 -29.27 10.34 -14.07
C PHE A 347 -29.81 9.34 -15.11
N GLU A 348 -30.99 9.59 -15.68
CA GLU A 348 -31.56 8.75 -16.74
C GLU A 348 -30.88 8.96 -18.11
N LYS A 349 -30.46 10.20 -18.42
CA LYS A 349 -29.99 10.57 -19.76
C LYS A 349 -28.49 10.53 -19.95
N LEU A 350 -27.71 10.67 -18.89
CA LEU A 350 -26.26 10.60 -18.99
C LEU A 350 -25.82 9.15 -19.22
N PRO A 351 -24.81 8.93 -20.09
CA PRO A 351 -24.28 7.60 -20.32
C PRO A 351 -23.49 7.10 -19.12
N GLY A 352 -23.47 5.78 -18.93
CA GLY A 352 -22.69 5.11 -17.88
C GLY A 352 -23.29 5.24 -16.48
N ASP A 353 -22.58 4.67 -15.50
CA ASP A 353 -22.92 4.87 -14.09
C ASP A 353 -22.41 6.25 -13.66
N CYS A 354 -23.32 7.10 -13.16
CA CYS A 354 -22.97 8.42 -12.66
C CYS A 354 -23.59 8.71 -11.29
N VAL A 355 -23.01 9.69 -10.60
CA VAL A 355 -23.62 10.32 -9.42
C VAL A 355 -24.13 11.67 -9.84
N VAL A 356 -25.41 11.93 -9.58
CA VAL A 356 -26.01 13.26 -9.74
C VAL A 356 -26.53 13.73 -8.40
N HIS A 357 -26.18 14.96 -8.01
CA HIS A 357 -26.72 15.57 -6.80
C HIS A 357 -27.11 17.02 -7.08
N THR A 358 -28.40 17.32 -6.97
CA THR A 358 -28.91 18.69 -7.03
C THR A 358 -29.23 19.22 -5.64
N ILE A 359 -28.84 20.47 -5.33
CA ILE A 359 -29.03 21.08 -4.00
C ILE A 359 -29.51 22.52 -4.17
N LYS A 360 -30.59 22.94 -3.50
CA LYS A 360 -31.02 24.35 -3.52
C LYS A 360 -29.89 25.29 -3.10
N SER A 361 -29.76 26.41 -3.80
CA SER A 361 -28.79 27.45 -3.48
C SER A 361 -29.13 28.06 -2.11
N THR A 362 -28.19 27.96 -1.17
CA THR A 362 -28.27 28.61 0.14
C THR A 362 -26.94 29.23 0.52
N LYS A 363 -26.97 30.21 1.43
CA LYS A 363 -25.77 30.94 1.86
C LYS A 363 -24.74 30.07 2.59
N ASP A 364 -25.19 28.95 3.13
CA ASP A 364 -24.40 28.00 3.90
C ASP A 364 -24.02 26.76 3.09
N LEU A 365 -24.37 26.70 1.80
CA LEU A 365 -23.90 25.64 0.91
C LEU A 365 -22.40 25.80 0.71
N ALA A 366 -21.67 24.76 1.09
CA ALA A 366 -20.26 24.60 0.86
C ALA A 366 -19.99 23.37 0.02
N CYS A 367 -18.94 23.43 -0.79
CA CYS A 367 -18.50 22.30 -1.59
C CYS A 367 -16.97 22.30 -1.71
N SER A 368 -16.39 21.11 -1.71
CA SER A 368 -14.98 20.87 -1.97
C SER A 368 -14.85 19.55 -2.72
N TRP A 369 -13.86 19.42 -3.59
CA TRP A 369 -13.63 18.18 -4.35
C TRP A 369 -12.16 17.99 -4.69
N SER A 370 -11.76 16.75 -4.95
CA SER A 370 -10.42 16.38 -5.43
C SER A 370 -10.39 15.98 -6.90
N PHE A 371 -11.53 15.99 -7.59
CA PHE A 371 -11.61 15.72 -9.03
C PHE A 371 -10.90 16.81 -9.83
N GLU A 372 -10.23 16.41 -10.91
CA GLU A 372 -9.79 17.35 -11.93
C GLU A 372 -10.99 17.98 -12.65
N ASP A 373 -10.77 19.15 -13.25
CA ASP A 373 -11.87 19.97 -13.80
C ASP A 373 -12.71 19.21 -14.83
N GLU A 374 -12.13 18.34 -15.65
CA GLU A 374 -12.86 17.58 -16.67
C GLU A 374 -13.68 16.40 -16.11
N LEU A 375 -13.38 15.96 -14.89
CA LEU A 375 -13.98 14.77 -14.26
C LEU A 375 -15.19 15.11 -13.38
N HIS A 376 -15.45 16.39 -13.13
CA HIS A 376 -16.50 16.83 -12.23
C HIS A 376 -17.22 18.07 -12.76
N TYR A 377 -18.54 18.02 -12.67
CA TYR A 377 -19.44 19.12 -12.98
C TYR A 377 -20.00 19.68 -11.69
N TRP A 378 -19.77 20.97 -11.43
CA TRP A 378 -20.36 21.71 -10.32
C TRP A 378 -20.73 23.11 -10.78
N GLU A 379 -22.02 23.32 -11.06
CA GLU A 379 -22.52 24.60 -11.56
C GLU A 379 -23.88 24.95 -10.96
N GLU A 380 -24.15 26.25 -10.82
CA GLU A 380 -25.44 26.77 -10.38
C GLU A 380 -26.40 26.94 -11.57
N HIS A 381 -27.63 26.43 -11.42
CA HIS A 381 -28.70 26.53 -12.41
C HIS A 381 -29.94 27.16 -11.78
N LYS A 382 -30.16 28.45 -12.06
CA LYS A 382 -31.21 29.29 -11.47
C LYS A 382 -31.12 29.44 -9.94
N ASN A 383 -31.54 28.41 -9.20
CA ASN A 383 -31.67 28.45 -7.74
C ASN A 383 -31.27 27.12 -7.07
N PHE A 384 -30.54 26.27 -7.77
CA PHE A 384 -29.92 25.07 -7.22
C PHE A 384 -28.61 24.78 -7.94
N TYR A 385 -27.68 24.16 -7.23
CA TYR A 385 -26.44 23.61 -7.77
C TYR A 385 -26.67 22.19 -8.29
N VAL A 386 -25.92 21.84 -9.33
CA VAL A 386 -25.88 20.50 -9.92
C VAL A 386 -24.45 19.97 -9.80
N CYS A 387 -24.30 18.84 -9.13
CA CYS A 387 -23.08 18.06 -9.05
C CYS A 387 -23.22 16.82 -9.94
N VAL A 388 -22.28 16.57 -10.85
CA VAL A 388 -22.20 15.33 -11.64
C VAL A 388 -20.76 14.84 -11.71
N HIS A 389 -20.56 13.54 -11.50
CA HIS A 389 -19.32 12.83 -11.85
C HIS A 389 -19.67 11.37 -12.20
N SER A 390 -18.76 10.65 -12.87
CA SER A 390 -18.91 9.20 -13.05
C SER A 390 -18.91 8.49 -11.69
N ALA A 391 -19.60 7.36 -11.57
CA ALA A 391 -19.65 6.60 -10.32
C ALA A 391 -18.28 6.00 -9.96
#